data_AF-K9F3A4-F1
#
_entry.id   AF-K9F3A4-F1
#
_cell.length_a   1.000
_cell.length_b   1.000
_cell.length_c   1.000
_cell.angle_alpha   90.00
_cell.angle_beta   90.00
_cell.angle_gamma   90.00
#
_symmetry.space_group_name_H-M   'P 1'
#
loop_
_entity.id
_entity.type
_entity.pdbx_description
1 polymer ?
#
loop_
_entity_poly.entity_id
_entity_poly.type
_entity_poly.pdbx_seq_one_letter_code
_entity_poly.pdbx_strand_id
1 'polypeptide(L)'
;MMVDDHNVDETPAGQGQETGSSPAQEPDWKAMARKWEDRAKANKAQVVELQAKLGELENTSSDLDKALARISKLEEHNHVLEHAQLVSEVASAKQVDAGLLTGTTREELETQAEKLLAWRDQPSRMAAAPALGHQPTSNAQVTPATQLVRDIFNKE
;
A
#
# COMPACT_ATOMS: atom_id res chain seq x y z
N MET A 1 -38.40 -46.31 21.27
CA MET A 1 -38.51 -47.76 21.49
C MET A 1 -37.73 -48.05 22.76
N MET A 2 -38.46 -48.26 23.88
CA MET A 2 -37.94 -48.59 25.21
C MET A 2 -37.17 -49.92 25.20
N VAL A 3 -36.12 -50.09 26.03
CA VAL A 3 -36.18 -50.88 27.28
C VAL A 3 -35.06 -50.46 28.26
N ASP A 4 -35.49 -50.10 29.46
CA ASP A 4 -34.88 -50.13 30.80
C ASP A 4 -34.11 -51.46 31.10
N ASP A 5 -32.92 -51.48 31.74
CA ASP A 5 -32.68 -51.48 33.20
C ASP A 5 -32.10 -52.85 33.67
N HIS A 6 -31.29 -52.76 34.72
CA HIS A 6 -30.78 -53.75 35.68
C HIS A 6 -29.32 -54.21 35.51
N ASN A 7 -28.34 -53.82 36.34
CA ASN A 7 -28.21 -53.75 37.82
C ASN A 7 -27.34 -54.92 38.33
N VAL A 8 -26.40 -54.59 39.24
CA VAL A 8 -25.63 -55.44 40.21
C VAL A 8 -24.81 -56.61 39.65
N ASP A 9 -23.71 -57.09 40.23
CA ASP A 9 -22.83 -56.78 41.36
C ASP A 9 -21.64 -57.78 41.22
N GLU A 10 -20.68 -57.72 42.12
CA GLU A 10 -19.76 -58.81 42.50
C GLU A 10 -18.43 -58.93 41.73
N THR A 11 -17.43 -58.31 42.35
CA THR A 11 -16.07 -58.85 42.48
C THR A 11 -16.07 -60.36 42.71
N PRO A 12 -15.18 -61.14 42.08
CA PRO A 12 -14.62 -62.33 42.70
C PRO A 12 -13.22 -62.01 43.21
N ALA A 13 -13.07 -62.04 44.54
CA ALA A 13 -11.77 -62.25 45.16
C ALA A 13 -11.31 -63.69 44.86
N GLY A 14 -10.04 -63.88 44.51
CA GLY A 14 -9.49 -65.23 44.31
C GLY A 14 -8.01 -65.23 43.97
N GLN A 15 -7.18 -65.51 44.97
CA GLN A 15 -5.74 -65.75 44.86
C GLN A 15 -5.44 -66.94 43.92
N GLY A 16 -4.40 -66.82 43.10
CA GLY A 16 -3.93 -67.89 42.23
C GLY A 16 -2.55 -67.56 41.67
N GLN A 17 -1.54 -67.93 42.43
CA GLN A 17 -0.13 -67.81 42.13
C GLN A 17 0.25 -68.85 41.07
N GLU A 18 0.57 -68.44 39.85
CA GLU A 18 1.35 -69.29 38.93
C GLU A 18 2.56 -68.53 38.37
N THR A 19 3.69 -69.02 38.84
CA THR A 19 5.07 -68.70 38.51
C THR A 19 5.34 -68.83 37.01
N GLY A 20 5.30 -67.71 36.31
CA GLY A 20 5.94 -67.53 35.02
C GLY A 20 7.16 -66.63 35.18
N SER A 21 8.24 -67.13 35.78
CA SER A 21 9.54 -66.47 35.75
C SER A 21 10.02 -66.32 34.30
N SER A 22 9.68 -65.21 33.67
CA SER A 22 10.47 -64.67 32.57
C SER A 22 11.39 -63.64 33.20
N PRO A 23 12.73 -63.80 33.13
CA PRO A 23 13.62 -62.79 33.67
C PRO A 23 13.31 -61.50 32.93
N ALA A 24 12.96 -60.44 33.66
CA ALA A 24 12.94 -59.10 33.12
C ALA A 24 14.34 -58.87 32.52
N GLN A 25 14.44 -58.92 31.18
CA GLN A 25 15.68 -58.63 30.49
C GLN A 25 16.07 -57.22 30.88
N GLU A 26 17.14 -57.09 31.67
CA GLU A 26 17.70 -55.79 32.02
C GLU A 26 17.87 -54.99 30.72
N PRO A 27 17.41 -53.72 30.67
CA PRO A 27 17.53 -52.94 29.46
C PRO A 27 19.01 -52.80 29.10
N ASP A 28 19.38 -53.32 27.93
CA ASP A 28 20.72 -53.15 27.36
C ASP A 28 20.92 -51.66 27.04
N TRP A 29 21.41 -50.94 28.04
CA TRP A 29 21.68 -49.51 28.01
C TRP A 29 22.66 -49.15 26.89
N LYS A 30 23.52 -50.08 26.49
CA LYS A 30 24.48 -49.89 25.40
C LYS A 30 23.78 -49.94 24.05
N ALA A 31 22.82 -50.84 23.88
CA ALA A 31 21.95 -50.85 22.70
C ALA A 31 21.07 -49.60 22.63
N MET A 32 20.57 -49.10 23.76
CA MET A 32 19.80 -47.85 23.81
C MET A 32 20.67 -46.62 23.49
N ALA A 33 21.89 -46.55 24.02
CA ALA A 33 22.83 -45.47 23.73
C ALA A 33 23.16 -45.39 22.23
N ARG A 34 23.41 -46.53 21.57
CA ARG A 34 23.60 -46.58 20.11
C ARG A 34 22.39 -46.09 19.34
N LYS A 35 21.17 -46.51 19.73
CA LYS A 35 19.94 -46.02 19.10
C LYS A 35 19.79 -44.50 19.23
N TRP A 36 20.20 -43.93 20.36
CA TRP A 36 20.13 -42.48 20.58
C TRP A 36 21.19 -41.74 19.78
N GLU A 37 22.40 -42.29 19.68
CA GLU A 37 23.47 -41.77 18.83
C GLU A 37 23.09 -41.80 17.34
N ASP A 38 22.52 -42.91 16.87
CA ASP A 38 22.01 -43.05 15.50
C ASP A 38 20.89 -42.05 15.22
N ARG A 39 19.95 -41.89 16.17
CA ARG A 39 18.88 -40.89 16.07
C ARG A 39 19.41 -39.46 16.06
N ALA A 40 20.41 -39.13 16.90
CA ALA A 40 21.01 -37.81 16.93
C ALA A 40 21.74 -37.51 15.62
N LYS A 41 22.44 -38.50 15.05
CA LYS A 41 23.11 -38.36 13.76
C LYS A 41 22.13 -38.19 12.61
N ALA A 42 21.04 -38.97 12.61
CA ALA A 42 19.96 -38.84 11.63
C ALA A 42 19.27 -37.47 11.73
N ASN A 43 18.96 -37.02 12.95
CA ASN A 43 18.34 -35.71 13.18
C ASN A 43 19.27 -34.57 12.73
N LYS A 44 20.57 -34.65 13.05
CA LYS A 44 21.56 -33.68 12.57
C LYS A 44 21.63 -33.63 11.04
N ALA A 45 21.60 -34.78 10.37
CA ALA A 45 21.58 -34.83 8.91
C ALA A 45 20.31 -34.18 8.34
N GLN A 46 19.14 -34.43 8.93
CA GLN A 46 17.89 -33.79 8.54
C GLN A 46 17.90 -32.28 8.75
N VAL A 47 18.47 -31.78 9.86
CA VAL A 47 18.60 -30.34 10.11
C VAL A 47 19.49 -29.68 9.06
N VAL A 48 20.61 -30.30 8.70
CA VAL A 48 21.51 -29.77 7.65
C VAL A 48 20.81 -29.72 6.30
N GLU A 49 20.05 -30.77 5.94
CA GLU A 49 19.30 -30.81 4.68
C GLU A 49 18.20 -29.73 4.64
N LEU A 50 17.44 -29.56 5.72
CA LEU A 50 16.40 -28.54 5.82
C LEU A 50 16.99 -27.13 5.77
N GLN A 51 18.13 -26.90 6.42
CA GLN A 51 18.80 -25.61 6.40
C GLN A 51 19.33 -25.27 5.00
N ALA A 52 19.84 -26.26 4.25
CA ALA A 52 20.23 -26.07 2.86
C ALA A 52 19.03 -25.70 1.96
N LYS A 53 17.90 -26.41 2.11
CA LYS A 53 16.66 -26.10 1.36
C LYS A 53 16.09 -24.73 1.71
N LEU A 54 16.15 -24.33 2.97
CA LEU A 54 15.70 -23.01 3.40
C LEU A 54 16.56 -21.90 2.80
N GLY A 55 17.89 -22.06 2.82
CA GLY A 55 18.80 -21.10 2.19
C GLY A 55 18.58 -20.95 0.68
N GLU A 56 18.31 -22.04 -0.04
CA GLU A 56 17.97 -21.98 -1.46
C GLU A 56 16.64 -21.24 -1.73
N LEU A 57 15.64 -21.48 -0.89
CA LEU A 57 14.33 -20.81 -1.00
C LEU A 57 14.43 -19.30 -0.69
N GLU A 58 15.22 -18.91 0.31
CA GLU A 58 15.45 -17.50 0.65
C GLU A 58 16.15 -16.73 -0.48
N ASN A 59 17.14 -17.35 -1.13
CA ASN A 59 17.83 -16.75 -2.28
C ASN A 59 16.89 -16.59 -3.49
N THR A 60 16.09 -17.60 -3.80
CA THR A 60 15.12 -17.54 -4.91
C THR A 60 14.01 -16.51 -4.66
N SER A 61 13.53 -16.37 -3.41
CA SER A 61 12.59 -15.31 -3.03
C SER A 61 13.20 -13.92 -3.24
N SER A 62 14.46 -13.73 -2.81
CA SER A 62 15.16 -12.45 -2.97
C SER A 62 15.31 -12.03 -4.44
N ASP A 63 15.57 -12.99 -5.33
CA ASP A 63 15.73 -12.70 -6.76
C ASP A 63 14.38 -12.47 -7.45
N LEU A 64 13.32 -13.14 -7.02
CA LEU A 64 11.95 -12.87 -7.46
C LEU A 64 11.51 -11.45 -7.04
N ASP A 65 11.77 -11.05 -5.80
CA ASP A 65 11.45 -9.71 -5.29
C ASP A 65 12.19 -8.61 -6.08
N LYS A 66 13.48 -8.81 -6.40
CA LYS A 66 14.25 -7.89 -7.26
C LYS A 66 13.67 -7.82 -8.68
N ALA A 67 13.25 -8.96 -9.23
CA ALA A 67 12.65 -9.00 -10.56
C ALA A 67 11.30 -8.26 -10.59
N LEU A 68 10.44 -8.47 -9.59
CA LEU A 68 9.19 -7.74 -9.43
C LEU A 68 9.41 -6.23 -9.26
N ALA A 69 10.38 -5.83 -8.42
CA ALA A 69 10.73 -4.42 -8.26
C ALA A 69 11.19 -3.78 -9.59
N ARG A 70 11.94 -4.53 -10.41
CA ARG A 70 12.37 -4.06 -11.74
C ARG A 70 11.21 -3.97 -12.72
N ILE A 71 10.29 -4.93 -12.71
CA ILE A 71 9.08 -4.92 -13.55
C ILE A 71 8.20 -3.74 -13.16
N SER A 72 7.91 -3.57 -11.86
CA SER A 72 7.10 -2.44 -11.36
C SER A 72 7.70 -1.09 -11.73
N LYS A 73 9.02 -0.92 -11.64
CA LYS A 73 9.70 0.30 -12.08
C LYS A 73 9.58 0.54 -13.60
N LEU A 74 9.62 -0.52 -14.40
CA LEU A 74 9.43 -0.43 -15.84
C LEU A 74 7.97 -0.12 -16.22
N GLU A 75 7.01 -0.70 -15.50
CA GLU A 75 5.58 -0.41 -15.65
C GLU A 75 5.27 1.04 -15.30
N GLU A 76 5.81 1.56 -14.18
CA GLU A 76 5.67 2.96 -13.80
C GLU A 76 6.25 3.89 -14.88
N HIS A 77 7.43 3.57 -15.40
CA HIS A 77 8.04 4.35 -16.48
C HIS A 77 7.22 4.29 -17.77
N ASN A 78 6.69 3.12 -18.14
CA ASN A 78 5.79 3.00 -19.29
C ASN A 78 4.51 3.80 -19.09
N HIS A 79 3.91 3.76 -17.90
CA HIS A 79 2.71 4.52 -17.60
C HIS A 79 2.95 6.04 -17.70
N VAL A 80 4.11 6.52 -17.23
CA VAL A 80 4.52 7.93 -17.40
C VAL A 80 4.69 8.29 -18.88
N LEU A 81 5.28 7.41 -19.69
CA LEU A 81 5.42 7.64 -21.13
C LEU A 81 4.08 7.64 -21.87
N GLU A 82 3.20 6.69 -21.57
CA GLU A 82 1.85 6.62 -22.13
C GLU A 82 1.04 7.86 -21.77
N HIS A 83 1.14 8.31 -20.52
CA HIS A 83 0.51 9.55 -20.06
C HIS A 83 1.08 10.76 -20.79
N ALA A 84 2.40 10.88 -20.90
CA ALA A 84 3.05 11.97 -21.62
C ALA A 84 2.66 12.00 -23.11
N GLN A 85 2.51 10.83 -23.74
CA GLN A 85 2.01 10.71 -25.12
C GLN A 85 0.56 11.22 -25.21
N LEU A 86 -0.31 10.80 -24.30
CA LEU A 86 -1.70 11.22 -24.28
C LEU A 86 -1.83 12.74 -24.05
N VAL A 87 -1.04 13.31 -23.13
CA VAL A 87 -0.95 14.76 -22.93
C VAL A 87 -0.45 15.46 -24.19
N SER A 88 0.59 14.93 -24.85
CA SER A 88 1.15 15.51 -26.08
C SER A 88 0.15 15.47 -27.24
N GLU A 89 -0.64 14.41 -27.37
CA GLU A 89 -1.71 14.30 -28.36
C GLU A 89 -2.79 15.36 -28.14
N VAL A 90 -3.30 15.49 -26.92
CA VAL A 90 -4.33 16.48 -26.57
C VAL A 90 -3.80 17.91 -26.72
N ALA A 91 -2.57 18.17 -26.26
CA ALA A 91 -1.88 19.44 -26.42
C ALA A 91 -1.74 19.85 -27.89
N SER A 92 -1.29 18.91 -28.74
CA SER A 92 -1.14 19.14 -30.19
C SER A 92 -2.48 19.39 -30.87
N ALA A 93 -3.52 18.62 -30.52
CA ALA A 93 -4.85 18.73 -31.10
C ALA A 93 -5.55 20.06 -30.75
N LYS A 94 -5.37 20.55 -29.52
CA LYS A 94 -6.00 21.79 -29.02
C LYS A 94 -5.10 23.02 -29.15
N GLN A 95 -3.84 22.84 -29.60
CA GLN A 95 -2.79 23.87 -29.66
C GLN A 95 -2.56 24.58 -28.31
N VAL A 96 -2.50 23.79 -27.23
CA VAL A 96 -2.21 24.25 -25.86
C VAL A 96 -0.88 23.63 -25.42
N ASP A 97 -0.10 24.32 -24.60
CA ASP A 97 1.15 23.78 -24.06
C ASP A 97 0.88 22.56 -23.17
N ALA A 98 1.61 21.46 -23.43
CA ALA A 98 1.54 20.22 -22.67
C ALA A 98 1.89 20.44 -21.18
N GLY A 99 2.76 21.40 -20.86
CA GLY A 99 3.14 21.72 -19.49
C GLY A 99 2.02 22.34 -18.64
N LEU A 100 0.93 22.81 -19.27
CA LEU A 100 -0.23 23.39 -18.59
C LEU A 100 -1.38 22.40 -18.39
N LEU A 101 -1.30 21.22 -18.99
CA LEU A 101 -2.32 20.19 -18.90
C LEU A 101 -2.05 19.26 -17.71
N THR A 102 -3.07 19.08 -16.88
CA THR A 102 -3.09 18.28 -15.67
C THR A 102 -4.35 17.42 -15.68
N GLY A 103 -4.18 16.12 -15.50
CA GLY A 103 -5.28 15.16 -15.53
C GLY A 103 -4.72 13.79 -15.84
N THR A 104 -5.41 12.74 -15.43
CA THR A 104 -4.99 11.36 -15.71
C THR A 104 -5.74 10.78 -16.90
N THR A 105 -6.86 11.39 -17.28
CA THR A 105 -7.73 10.93 -18.36
C THR A 105 -7.75 11.92 -19.53
N ARG A 106 -8.05 11.41 -20.72
CA ARG A 106 -8.19 12.23 -21.93
C ARG A 106 -9.24 13.31 -21.79
N GLU A 107 -10.39 12.99 -21.19
CA GLU A 107 -11.52 13.90 -21.01
C GLU A 107 -11.19 15.06 -20.07
N GLU A 108 -10.45 14.80 -18.98
CA GLU A 108 -9.95 15.85 -18.08
C GLU A 108 -9.00 16.81 -18.81
N LEU A 109 -8.06 16.25 -19.58
CA LEU A 109 -7.08 17.04 -20.33
C LEU A 109 -7.75 17.88 -21.41
N GLU A 110 -8.73 17.34 -22.13
CA GLU A 110 -9.51 18.07 -23.13
C GLU A 110 -10.34 19.18 -22.49
N THR A 111 -11.05 18.88 -21.40
CA THR A 111 -11.86 19.87 -20.66
C THR A 111 -10.99 21.01 -20.12
N GLN A 112 -9.80 20.70 -19.62
CA GLN A 112 -8.87 21.71 -19.15
C GLN A 112 -8.28 22.53 -20.30
N ALA A 113 -7.89 21.89 -21.40
CA ALA A 113 -7.44 22.58 -22.59
C ALA A 113 -8.49 23.58 -23.09
N GLU A 114 -9.77 23.19 -23.09
CA GLU A 114 -10.89 24.06 -23.46
C GLU A 114 -11.08 25.22 -22.47
N LYS A 115 -10.94 24.99 -21.17
CA LYS A 115 -10.96 26.06 -20.16
C LYS A 115 -9.82 27.06 -20.37
N LEU A 116 -8.62 26.58 -20.71
CA LEU A 116 -7.47 27.43 -20.98
C LEU A 116 -7.66 28.27 -22.25
N LEU A 117 -8.22 27.68 -23.31
CA LEU A 117 -8.59 28.40 -24.52
C LEU A 117 -9.66 29.46 -24.24
N ALA A 118 -10.72 29.09 -23.52
CA ALA A 118 -11.78 30.01 -23.14
C ALA A 118 -11.25 31.18 -22.30
N TRP A 119 -10.31 30.93 -21.38
CA TRP A 119 -9.66 31.97 -20.58
C TRP A 119 -8.77 32.88 -21.44
N ARG A 120 -8.00 32.31 -22.38
CA ARG A 120 -7.17 33.08 -23.33
C ARG A 120 -8.03 33.98 -24.21
N ASP A 121 -9.18 33.48 -24.66
CA ASP A 121 -10.06 34.18 -25.59
C ASP A 121 -11.00 35.17 -24.87
N GLN A 122 -11.02 35.20 -23.53
CA GLN A 122 -11.68 36.28 -22.79
C GLN A 122 -10.99 37.61 -23.12
N PRO A 123 -11.72 38.61 -23.65
CA PRO A 123 -11.13 39.92 -23.86
C PRO A 123 -10.67 40.44 -22.51
N SER A 124 -9.38 40.77 -22.38
CA SER A 124 -8.88 41.37 -21.16
C SER A 124 -9.78 42.58 -20.87
N ARG A 125 -10.45 42.59 -19.70
CA ARG A 125 -11.08 43.81 -19.21
C ARG A 125 -9.94 44.77 -18.92
N MET A 126 -9.49 45.47 -19.96
CA MET A 126 -8.73 46.68 -19.76
C MET A 126 -9.68 47.58 -18.99
N ALA A 127 -9.44 47.72 -17.69
CA ALA A 127 -10.03 48.82 -16.95
C ALA A 127 -9.69 50.05 -17.77
N ALA A 128 -10.73 50.76 -18.26
CA ALA A 128 -10.53 51.95 -19.04
C ALA A 128 -9.61 52.85 -18.21
N ALA A 129 -8.36 53.00 -18.66
CA ALA A 129 -7.45 53.93 -18.03
C ALA A 129 -8.20 55.28 -17.99
N PRO A 130 -8.17 56.01 -16.85
CA PRO A 130 -8.79 57.32 -16.80
C PRO A 130 -8.29 58.12 -18.01
N ALA A 131 -9.22 58.68 -18.78
CA ALA A 131 -8.84 59.47 -19.95
C ALA A 131 -7.80 60.53 -19.53
N LEU A 132 -6.82 60.79 -20.38
CA LEU A 132 -5.77 61.79 -20.11
C LEU A 132 -6.45 63.13 -19.77
N GLY A 133 -6.36 63.58 -18.51
CA GLY A 133 -7.06 64.77 -18.00
C GLY A 133 -8.13 64.50 -16.93
N HIS A 134 -8.55 63.25 -16.73
CA HIS A 134 -9.41 62.81 -15.62
C HIS A 134 -8.60 62.12 -14.52
N GLN A 135 -7.45 62.69 -14.18
CA GLN A 135 -6.83 62.36 -12.91
C GLN A 135 -7.72 62.92 -11.79
N PRO A 136 -7.92 62.19 -10.67
CA PRO A 136 -8.57 62.75 -9.51
C PRO A 136 -7.73 63.92 -9.02
N THR A 137 -8.09 65.13 -9.45
CA THR A 137 -7.52 66.34 -8.87
C THR A 137 -7.97 66.38 -7.42
N SER A 138 -7.11 66.85 -6.52
CA SER A 138 -7.42 67.01 -5.09
C SER A 138 -8.64 67.94 -4.82
N ASN A 139 -9.26 68.48 -5.88
CA ASN A 139 -10.41 69.36 -5.86
C ASN A 139 -11.72 68.66 -6.28
N ALA A 140 -11.76 67.32 -6.35
CA ALA A 140 -13.00 66.58 -6.51
C ALA A 140 -13.94 66.87 -5.33
N GLN A 141 -15.19 67.24 -5.63
CA GLN A 141 -16.22 67.57 -4.64
C GLN A 141 -16.28 66.48 -3.56
N VAL A 142 -15.96 66.83 -2.31
CA VAL A 142 -16.02 65.88 -1.21
C VAL A 142 -17.48 65.50 -1.02
N THR A 143 -17.83 64.27 -1.39
CA THR A 143 -19.17 63.75 -1.09
C THR A 143 -19.27 63.44 0.41
N PRO A 144 -20.47 63.51 1.02
CA PRO A 144 -20.66 63.19 2.43
C PRO A 144 -20.12 61.80 2.81
N ALA A 145 -20.20 60.83 1.89
CA ALA A 145 -19.66 59.49 2.07
C ALA A 145 -18.12 59.47 2.17
N THR A 146 -17.43 60.18 1.27
CA THR A 146 -15.97 60.36 1.36
C THR A 146 -15.55 61.15 2.60
N GLN A 147 -16.38 62.10 3.06
CA GLN A 147 -16.10 62.86 4.28
C GLN A 147 -16.20 61.98 5.53
N LEU A 148 -17.26 61.16 5.62
CA LEU A 148 -17.44 60.21 6.71
C LEU A 148 -16.26 59.23 6.83
N VAL A 149 -15.81 58.67 5.71
CA VAL A 149 -14.63 57.78 5.69
C VAL A 149 -13.39 58.54 6.18
N ARG A 150 -13.20 59.79 5.77
CA ARG A 150 -12.07 60.60 6.22
C ARG A 150 -12.13 60.89 7.73
N ASP A 151 -13.30 61.20 8.27
CA ASP A 151 -13.50 61.50 9.70
C ASP A 151 -13.35 60.26 10.59
N ILE A 152 -13.68 59.07 10.09
CA ILE A 152 -13.48 57.80 10.82
C ILE A 152 -12.00 57.43 10.88
N PHE A 153 -11.26 57.64 9.78
CA PHE A 153 -9.89 57.15 9.64
C PHE A 153 -8.80 58.19 9.96
N ASN A 154 -9.12 59.49 10.05
CA ASN A 154 -8.17 60.56 10.43
C ASN A 154 -8.38 61.11 11.86
N LYS A 155 -9.15 60.41 12.70
CA LYS A 155 -9.35 60.81 14.10
C LYS A 155 -8.26 60.21 14.98
N GLU A 156 -7.15 60.94 15.13
CA GLU A 156 -6.23 60.82 16.28
C GLU A 156 -6.65 61.78 17.40
#